data_AF-A0A8J3QAS2-F1
#
_entry.id   AF-A0A8J3QAS2-F1
#
_cell.length_a   1.000
_cell.length_b   1.000
_cell.length_c   1.000
_cell.angle_alpha   90.00
_cell.angle_beta   90.00
_cell.angle_gamma   90.00
#
_symmetry.space_group_name_H-M   'P 1'
#
loop_
_entity.id
_entity.type
_entity.pdbx_description
1 polymer ?
#
loop_
_entity_poly.entity_id
_entity_poly.type
_entity_poly.pdbx_seq_one_letter_code
_entity_poly.pdbx_strand_id
1 'polypeptide(L)'
;MSRPTPPYAPAGMPPARSRTGLIIGIVAGAAALALVVCLGVGYLILRSIHQKVTTQLAQTSPSPMQEQAYSKTLQTTKFQLQVDISPAKTGENIVHLYAFTPAGRPVRVEEWKVTASLPAAGIDPVSVPVLELSENHAVGTISLTARGQWQFQFTLRIAEGDQDSVTAQVPIR
;
A
#
# COMPACT_ATOMS: atom_id res chain seq x y z
N MET A 1 101.61 45.23 4.84
CA MET A 1 100.31 44.90 4.19
C MET A 1 99.81 43.60 4.78
N SER A 2 98.81 43.63 5.65
CA SER A 2 98.13 42.43 6.16
C SER A 2 96.68 42.83 6.40
N ARG A 3 95.76 42.37 5.55
CA ARG A 3 94.33 42.66 5.74
C ARG A 3 93.70 41.48 6.51
N PRO A 4 93.05 41.75 7.65
CA PRO A 4 92.47 40.71 8.50
C PRO A 4 91.19 40.12 7.88
N THR A 5 90.93 38.86 8.22
CA THR A 5 89.74 38.09 7.86
C THR A 5 88.48 38.68 8.51
N PRO A 6 87.32 38.71 7.79
CA PRO A 6 86.05 39.07 8.41
C PRO A 6 85.50 37.92 9.29
N PRO A 7 84.76 38.24 10.36
CA PRO A 7 84.19 37.27 11.28
C PRO A 7 82.93 36.56 10.71
N TYR A 8 82.73 35.32 11.17
CA TYR A 8 81.60 34.45 10.87
C TYR A 8 80.30 34.96 11.50
N ALA A 9 79.21 35.04 10.72
CA ALA A 9 77.86 35.34 11.20
C ALA A 9 77.00 34.05 11.22
N PRO A 10 76.28 33.74 12.32
CA PRO A 10 75.55 32.48 12.47
C PRO A 10 74.25 32.44 11.65
N ALA A 11 73.88 31.22 11.22
CA ALA A 11 72.69 30.93 10.44
C ALA A 11 71.39 31.36 11.15
N GLY A 12 70.53 32.09 10.43
CA GLY A 12 69.21 32.50 10.89
C GLY A 12 68.29 31.29 11.17
N MET A 13 67.56 31.37 12.28
CA MET A 13 66.55 30.38 12.69
C MET A 13 65.37 30.34 11.69
N PRO A 14 64.83 29.15 11.34
CA PRO A 14 63.68 29.07 10.44
C PRO A 14 62.41 29.65 11.06
N PRO A 15 61.48 30.21 10.24
CA PRO A 15 60.28 30.84 10.75
C PRO A 15 59.32 29.83 11.41
N ALA A 16 58.69 30.26 12.50
CA ALA A 16 57.68 29.48 13.21
C ALA A 16 56.39 29.35 12.35
N ARG A 17 55.98 28.10 12.08
CA ARG A 17 54.75 27.78 11.34
C ARG A 17 53.51 28.09 12.19
N SER A 18 52.58 28.90 11.68
CA SER A 18 51.34 29.26 12.38
C SER A 18 50.40 28.06 12.53
N ARG A 19 49.93 27.80 13.76
CA ARG A 19 49.07 26.65 14.12
C ARG A 19 47.57 26.85 13.85
N THR A 20 47.16 28.06 13.45
CA THR A 20 45.74 28.45 13.42
C THR A 20 44.96 27.86 12.23
N GLY A 21 45.61 27.66 11.07
CA GLY A 21 44.96 27.10 9.87
C GLY A 21 44.61 25.60 9.97
N LEU A 22 45.27 24.86 10.87
CA LEU A 22 45.06 23.42 11.05
C LEU A 22 43.76 23.13 11.82
N ILE A 23 43.41 23.96 12.80
CA ILE A 23 42.25 23.73 13.69
C ILE A 23 40.93 23.95 12.95
N ILE A 24 40.84 24.97 12.08
CA ILE A 24 39.61 25.30 11.33
C ILE A 24 39.29 24.21 10.29
N GLY A 25 40.31 23.64 9.63
CA GLY A 25 40.13 22.53 8.68
C GLY A 25 39.61 21.24 9.31
N ILE A 26 40.04 20.93 10.54
CA ILE A 26 39.60 19.73 11.28
C ILE A 26 38.15 19.88 11.73
N VAL A 27 37.74 21.05 12.23
CA VAL A 27 36.36 21.30 12.68
C VAL A 27 35.39 21.29 11.49
N ALA A 28 35.76 21.90 10.35
CA ALA A 28 34.95 21.87 9.13
C ALA A 28 34.81 20.46 8.55
N GLY A 29 35.88 19.67 8.54
CA GLY A 29 35.83 18.26 8.11
C GLY A 29 34.98 17.39 9.02
N ALA A 30 35.07 17.58 10.35
CA ALA A 30 34.25 16.86 11.32
C ALA A 30 32.75 17.21 11.19
N ALA A 31 32.42 18.48 10.95
CA ALA A 31 31.03 18.92 10.75
C ALA A 31 30.42 18.34 9.45
N ALA A 32 31.18 18.31 8.35
CA ALA A 32 30.74 17.71 7.11
C ALA A 32 30.51 16.19 7.23
N LEU A 33 31.41 15.49 7.93
CA LEU A 33 31.27 14.06 8.20
C LEU A 33 30.04 13.77 9.08
N ALA A 34 29.83 14.55 10.13
CA ALA A 34 28.66 14.42 11.00
C ALA A 34 27.34 14.63 10.23
N LEU A 35 27.29 15.63 9.34
CA LEU A 35 26.10 15.88 8.50
C LEU A 35 25.81 14.71 7.56
N VAL A 36 26.83 14.17 6.89
CA VAL A 36 26.68 13.01 5.99
C VAL A 36 26.20 11.79 6.76
N VAL A 37 26.72 11.56 7.96
CA VAL A 37 26.28 10.48 8.85
C VAL A 37 24.83 10.69 9.28
N CYS A 38 24.45 11.89 9.72
CA CYS A 38 23.07 12.19 10.12
C CYS A 38 22.06 12.00 8.97
N LEU A 39 22.40 12.45 7.76
CA LEU A 39 21.56 12.27 6.58
C LEU A 39 21.48 10.79 6.18
N GLY A 40 22.59 10.06 6.23
CA GLY A 40 22.62 8.62 5.96
C GLY A 40 21.78 7.83 6.96
N VAL A 41 21.93 8.10 8.26
CA VAL A 41 21.15 7.46 9.33
C VAL A 41 19.67 7.84 9.21
N GLY A 42 19.34 9.11 8.95
CA GLY A 42 17.97 9.56 8.73
C GLY A 42 17.30 8.84 7.54
N TYR A 43 18.02 8.68 6.43
CA TYR A 43 17.56 7.92 5.26
C TYR A 43 17.33 6.43 5.59
N LEU A 44 18.24 5.80 6.35
CA LEU A 44 18.10 4.42 6.79
C LEU A 44 16.89 4.23 7.72
N ILE A 45 16.64 5.17 8.63
CA ILE A 45 15.47 5.15 9.53
C ILE A 45 14.18 5.30 8.72
N LEU A 46 14.11 6.28 7.81
CA LEU A 46 12.93 6.47 6.94
C LEU A 46 12.65 5.21 6.10
N ARG A 47 13.68 4.60 5.52
CA ARG A 47 13.55 3.34 4.78
C ARG A 47 13.05 2.19 5.66
N SER A 48 13.55 2.09 6.89
CA SER A 48 13.11 1.08 7.88
C SER A 48 11.63 1.26 8.25
N ILE A 49 11.16 2.49 8.44
CA ILE A 49 9.76 2.78 8.73
C ILE A 49 8.86 2.37 7.55
N HIS A 50 9.22 2.74 6.32
CA HIS A 50 8.46 2.33 5.13
C HIS A 50 8.38 0.80 4.99
N GLN A 51 9.49 0.09 5.22
CA GLN A 51 9.50 -1.38 5.19
C GLN A 51 8.63 -2.00 6.29
N LYS A 52 8.63 -1.44 7.50
CA LYS A 52 7.81 -1.93 8.61
C LYS A 52 6.32 -1.72 8.35
N VAL A 53 5.91 -0.59 7.79
CA VAL A 53 4.52 -0.31 7.41
C VAL A 53 4.06 -1.26 6.29
N THR A 54 4.89 -1.50 5.26
CA THR A 54 4.57 -2.49 4.21
C THR A 54 4.53 -3.92 4.75
N THR A 55 5.41 -4.28 5.68
CA THR A 55 5.46 -5.64 6.24
C THR A 55 4.31 -5.90 7.22
N GLN A 56 3.91 -4.92 8.03
CA GLN A 56 2.75 -5.07 8.93
C GLN A 56 1.42 -5.19 8.18
N LEU A 57 1.29 -4.55 7.01
CA LEU A 57 0.13 -4.76 6.12
C LEU A 57 0.18 -6.11 5.39
N ALA A 58 1.37 -6.71 5.25
CA ALA A 58 1.56 -8.03 4.64
C ALA A 58 1.54 -9.20 5.66
N GLN A 59 1.41 -8.90 6.96
CA GLN A 59 1.33 -9.88 8.04
C GLN A 59 -0.12 -10.26 8.39
N THR A 60 -0.94 -10.50 7.38
CA THR A 60 -1.95 -11.57 7.47
C THR A 60 -1.29 -12.79 6.88
N SER A 61 -0.80 -13.70 7.73
CA SER A 61 -0.39 -15.04 7.30
C SER A 61 -1.45 -15.58 6.32
N PRO A 62 -1.11 -16.02 5.10
CA PRO A 62 -2.07 -16.77 4.33
C PRO A 62 -2.36 -18.03 5.14
N SER A 63 -3.53 -18.09 5.75
CA SER A 63 -4.09 -19.37 6.17
C SER A 63 -3.95 -20.33 4.97
N PRO A 64 -3.63 -21.62 5.19
CA PRO A 64 -3.50 -22.59 4.10
C PRO A 64 -4.78 -22.79 3.28
N MET A 65 -5.87 -22.08 3.62
CA MET A 65 -7.02 -21.81 2.75
C MET A 65 -6.78 -20.58 1.86
N GLN A 66 -5.72 -20.56 1.05
CA GLN A 66 -5.82 -19.89 -0.26
C GLN A 66 -6.65 -20.78 -1.17
N GLU A 67 -7.90 -21.03 -0.76
CA GLU A 67 -8.88 -21.73 -1.55
C GLU A 67 -9.42 -20.74 -2.58
N GLN A 68 -8.55 -20.38 -3.54
CA GLN A 68 -8.80 -19.58 -4.74
C GLN A 68 -10.00 -18.60 -4.67
N ALA A 69 -9.99 -17.69 -3.70
CA ALA A 69 -11.01 -16.65 -3.63
C ALA A 69 -10.84 -15.63 -4.77
N TYR A 70 -11.96 -15.16 -5.31
CA TYR A 70 -12.01 -13.94 -6.11
C TYR A 70 -12.10 -12.75 -5.15
N SER A 71 -11.20 -11.77 -5.29
CA SER A 71 -11.23 -10.54 -4.49
C SER A 71 -11.00 -9.35 -5.42
N LYS A 72 -11.89 -8.35 -5.38
CA LYS A 72 -11.77 -7.14 -6.19
C LYS A 72 -12.46 -5.94 -5.55
N THR A 73 -11.82 -4.78 -5.63
CA THR A 73 -12.48 -3.48 -5.40
C THR A 73 -13.05 -2.96 -6.71
N LEU A 74 -14.36 -2.71 -6.72
CA LEU A 74 -15.13 -2.10 -7.79
C LEU A 74 -15.43 -0.65 -7.41
N GLN A 75 -15.65 0.22 -8.39
CA GLN A 75 -15.90 1.63 -8.14
C GLN A 75 -16.95 2.18 -9.09
N THR A 76 -17.81 3.04 -8.57
CA THR A 76 -18.69 3.93 -9.33
C THR A 76 -18.42 5.38 -8.93
N THR A 77 -19.21 6.32 -9.47
CA THR A 77 -19.15 7.72 -9.03
C THR A 77 -19.69 7.92 -7.60
N LYS A 78 -20.52 7.00 -7.11
CA LYS A 78 -21.23 7.09 -5.83
C LYS A 78 -20.59 6.28 -4.71
N PHE A 79 -19.96 5.14 -5.02
CA PHE A 79 -19.31 4.30 -4.00
C PHE A 79 -18.13 3.49 -4.54
N GLN A 80 -17.37 2.92 -3.61
CA GLN A 80 -16.46 1.81 -3.82
C GLN A 80 -17.02 0.57 -3.15
N LEU A 81 -16.84 -0.59 -3.76
CA LEU A 81 -17.34 -1.87 -3.28
C LEU A 81 -16.21 -2.90 -3.34
N GLN A 82 -15.75 -3.38 -2.18
CA GLN A 82 -14.90 -4.55 -2.11
C GLN A 82 -15.78 -5.80 -2.16
N VAL A 83 -15.45 -6.71 -3.06
CA VAL A 83 -16.15 -7.97 -3.29
C VAL A 83 -15.18 -9.11 -3.06
N ASP A 84 -15.53 -10.03 -2.16
CA ASP A 84 -14.81 -11.29 -1.96
C ASP A 84 -15.77 -12.46 -2.19
N ILE A 85 -15.43 -13.36 -3.11
CA ILE A 85 -16.22 -14.57 -3.44
C ILE A 85 -15.31 -15.78 -3.27
N SER A 86 -15.68 -16.68 -2.37
CA SER A 86 -14.88 -17.88 -2.05
C SER A 86 -15.76 -19.12 -2.04
N PRO A 87 -15.34 -20.26 -2.63
CA PRO A 87 -14.02 -20.55 -3.19
C PRO A 87 -13.86 -20.21 -4.69
N ALA A 88 -14.81 -19.48 -5.28
CA ALA A 88 -14.90 -19.19 -6.72
C ALA A 88 -14.87 -20.46 -7.61
N LYS A 89 -15.62 -21.48 -7.19
CA LYS A 89 -15.76 -22.78 -7.89
C LYS A 89 -17.22 -23.14 -8.08
N THR A 90 -17.52 -24.12 -8.91
CA THR A 90 -18.87 -24.71 -8.96
C THR A 90 -19.29 -25.24 -7.58
N GLY A 91 -20.56 -25.08 -7.24
CA GLY A 91 -21.10 -25.40 -5.91
C GLY A 91 -21.30 -24.15 -5.06
N GLU A 92 -21.32 -24.33 -3.74
CA GLU A 92 -21.57 -23.25 -2.80
C GLU A 92 -20.40 -22.25 -2.75
N ASN A 93 -20.74 -20.96 -2.82
CA ASN A 93 -19.82 -19.86 -2.67
C ASN A 93 -20.42 -18.83 -1.70
N ILE A 94 -19.55 -18.24 -0.90
CA ILE A 94 -19.89 -17.14 0.00
C ILE A 94 -19.43 -15.84 -0.65
N VAL A 95 -20.29 -14.83 -0.66
CA VAL A 95 -20.06 -13.49 -1.20
C VAL A 95 -20.00 -12.51 -0.03
N HIS A 96 -18.84 -11.92 0.24
CA HIS A 96 -18.69 -10.80 1.17
C HIS A 96 -18.61 -9.50 0.39
N LEU A 97 -19.29 -8.47 0.91
CA LEU A 97 -19.40 -7.16 0.30
C LEU A 97 -19.09 -6.07 1.32
N TYR A 98 -18.15 -5.17 1.03
CA TYR A 98 -17.86 -4.02 1.87
C TYR A 98 -17.98 -2.73 1.07
N ALA A 99 -18.89 -1.86 1.47
CA ALA A 99 -19.14 -0.58 0.83
C ALA A 99 -18.33 0.55 1.48
N PHE A 100 -17.84 1.46 0.63
CA PHE A 100 -17.15 2.66 1.04
C PHE A 100 -17.60 3.84 0.18
N THR A 101 -17.53 5.04 0.71
CA THR A 101 -17.55 6.28 -0.08
C THR A 101 -16.42 6.28 -1.13
N PRO A 102 -16.49 7.11 -2.17
CA PRO A 102 -15.38 7.28 -3.13
C PRO A 102 -14.07 7.75 -2.48
N ALA A 103 -14.14 8.37 -1.29
CA ALA A 103 -12.99 8.76 -0.48
C ALA A 103 -12.44 7.64 0.43
N GLY A 104 -13.01 6.43 0.37
CA GLY A 104 -12.54 5.25 1.09
C GLY A 104 -13.04 5.11 2.53
N ARG A 105 -13.99 5.95 2.97
CA ARG A 105 -14.63 5.80 4.30
C ARG A 105 -15.78 4.79 4.22
N PRO A 106 -15.98 3.90 5.20
CA PRO A 106 -17.17 3.04 5.28
C PRO A 106 -18.46 3.84 5.10
N VAL A 107 -19.40 3.30 4.34
CA VAL A 107 -20.69 3.97 4.08
C VAL A 107 -21.84 3.04 4.42
N ARG A 108 -22.85 3.58 5.10
CA ARG A 108 -24.11 2.87 5.34
C ARG A 108 -24.81 2.58 4.02
N VAL A 109 -25.30 1.36 3.85
CA VAL A 109 -26.12 0.96 2.70
C VAL A 109 -27.51 0.62 3.19
N GLU A 110 -28.53 1.27 2.63
CA GLU A 110 -29.94 1.05 2.98
C GLU A 110 -30.56 -0.14 2.24
N GLU A 111 -29.99 -0.54 1.10
CA GLU A 111 -30.43 -1.72 0.36
C GLU A 111 -29.30 -2.32 -0.47
N TRP A 112 -29.15 -3.63 -0.35
CA TRP A 112 -28.22 -4.43 -1.14
C TRP A 112 -29.02 -5.32 -2.10
N LYS A 113 -28.68 -5.28 -3.39
CA LYS A 113 -29.14 -6.26 -4.37
C LYS A 113 -27.97 -6.85 -5.11
N VAL A 114 -27.96 -8.17 -5.21
CA VAL A 114 -26.92 -8.91 -5.89
C VAL A 114 -27.58 -9.89 -6.85
N THR A 115 -27.16 -9.89 -8.10
CA THR A 115 -27.54 -10.90 -9.08
C THR A 115 -26.31 -11.53 -9.69
N ALA A 116 -26.43 -12.80 -10.07
CA ALA A 116 -25.39 -13.54 -10.78
C ALA A 116 -26.00 -14.18 -12.03
N SER A 117 -25.29 -14.17 -13.15
CA SER A 117 -25.73 -14.81 -14.39
C SER A 117 -24.55 -15.47 -15.11
N LEU A 118 -24.85 -16.42 -15.98
CA LEU A 118 -23.88 -17.00 -16.91
C LEU A 118 -24.52 -17.14 -18.29
N PRO A 119 -24.58 -16.06 -19.08
CA PRO A 119 -25.22 -16.06 -20.40
C PRO A 119 -24.61 -17.10 -21.36
N ALA A 120 -23.30 -17.34 -21.24
CA ALA A 120 -22.59 -18.35 -22.05
C ALA A 120 -23.10 -19.79 -21.82
N ALA A 121 -23.77 -20.05 -20.71
CA ALA A 121 -24.42 -21.32 -20.39
C ALA A 121 -25.96 -21.21 -20.38
N GLY A 122 -26.53 -20.10 -20.86
CA GLY A 122 -27.98 -19.86 -20.85
C GLY A 122 -28.57 -19.68 -19.45
N ILE A 123 -27.76 -19.27 -18.46
CA ILE A 123 -28.23 -19.02 -17.09
C ILE A 123 -28.58 -17.54 -16.96
N ASP A 124 -29.87 -17.26 -16.85
CA ASP A 124 -30.41 -15.93 -16.58
C ASP A 124 -29.98 -15.40 -15.19
N PRO A 125 -30.08 -14.07 -14.95
CA PRO A 125 -29.80 -13.50 -13.64
C PRO A 125 -30.61 -14.14 -12.52
N VAL A 126 -29.90 -14.73 -11.56
CA VAL A 126 -30.44 -15.23 -10.30
C VAL A 126 -30.10 -14.27 -9.17
N SER A 127 -31.07 -14.02 -8.28
CA SER A 127 -30.84 -13.21 -7.09
C SER A 127 -29.95 -13.97 -6.10
N VAL A 128 -28.96 -13.29 -5.53
CA VAL A 128 -28.17 -13.79 -4.40
C VAL A 128 -28.73 -13.15 -3.13
N PRO A 129 -29.41 -13.89 -2.25
CA PRO A 129 -29.85 -13.36 -0.97
C PRO A 129 -28.64 -12.92 -0.16
N VAL A 130 -28.70 -11.70 0.38
CA VAL A 130 -27.65 -11.12 1.23
C VAL A 130 -28.24 -10.68 2.56
N LEU A 131 -27.47 -10.89 3.62
CA LEU A 131 -27.74 -10.43 4.97
C LEU A 131 -26.78 -9.29 5.30
N GLU A 132 -27.31 -8.14 5.70
CA GLU A 132 -26.51 -7.06 6.27
C GLU A 132 -25.99 -7.48 7.65
N LEU A 133 -24.66 -7.45 7.83
CA LEU A 133 -24.00 -7.75 9.10
C LEU A 133 -23.57 -6.47 9.84
N SER A 134 -23.28 -5.40 9.10
CA SER A 134 -23.02 -4.06 9.62
C SER A 134 -23.42 -3.02 8.57
N GLU A 135 -23.42 -1.74 8.94
CA GLU A 135 -23.85 -0.64 8.06
C GLU A 135 -23.23 -0.70 6.65
N ASN A 136 -21.98 -1.16 6.55
CA ASN A 136 -21.25 -1.20 5.29
C ASN A 136 -20.88 -2.62 4.84
N HIS A 137 -21.36 -3.67 5.50
CA HIS A 137 -20.99 -5.07 5.25
C HIS A 137 -22.21 -5.96 5.06
N ALA A 138 -22.28 -6.65 3.92
CA ALA A 138 -23.26 -7.69 3.67
C ALA A 138 -22.59 -9.02 3.27
N VAL A 139 -23.26 -10.14 3.57
CA VAL A 139 -22.83 -11.48 3.21
C VAL A 139 -23.97 -12.24 2.55
N GLY A 140 -23.70 -12.93 1.45
CA GLY A 140 -24.65 -13.83 0.79
C GLY A 140 -24.03 -15.18 0.46
N THR A 141 -24.89 -16.13 0.12
CA THR A 141 -24.48 -17.46 -0.35
C THR A 141 -25.15 -17.75 -1.69
N ILE A 142 -24.40 -18.30 -2.64
CA ILE A 142 -24.91 -18.75 -3.94
C ILE A 142 -24.33 -20.11 -4.30
N SER A 143 -25.16 -20.99 -4.86
CA SER A 143 -24.69 -22.22 -5.52
C SER A 143 -24.51 -21.99 -7.02
N LEU A 144 -23.27 -22.00 -7.49
CA LEU A 144 -22.91 -21.76 -8.89
C LEU A 144 -22.86 -23.09 -9.64
N THR A 145 -23.79 -23.28 -10.57
CA THR A 145 -24.07 -24.60 -11.18
C THR A 145 -23.14 -24.98 -12.32
N ALA A 146 -22.32 -24.05 -12.81
CA ALA A 146 -21.46 -24.26 -13.97
C ALA A 146 -20.15 -23.46 -13.88
N ARG A 147 -19.11 -23.98 -14.53
CA ARG A 147 -17.82 -23.28 -14.71
C ARG A 147 -17.98 -22.19 -15.77
N GLY A 148 -17.21 -21.11 -15.66
CA GLY A 148 -17.20 -20.04 -16.66
C GLY A 148 -16.96 -18.66 -16.09
N GLN A 149 -17.13 -17.64 -16.93
CA GLN A 149 -17.05 -16.24 -16.52
C GLN A 149 -18.45 -15.77 -16.10
N TRP A 150 -18.74 -15.88 -14.81
CA TRP A 150 -20.01 -15.42 -14.25
C TRP A 150 -20.05 -13.91 -14.17
N GLN A 151 -21.19 -13.33 -14.54
CA GLN A 151 -21.44 -11.90 -14.39
C GLN A 151 -22.21 -11.67 -13.10
N PHE A 152 -21.56 -11.03 -12.13
CA PHE A 152 -22.20 -10.53 -10.93
C PHE A 152 -22.54 -9.05 -11.10
N GLN A 153 -23.76 -8.66 -10.78
CA GLN A 153 -24.18 -7.26 -10.67
C GLN A 153 -24.53 -6.95 -9.23
N PHE A 154 -23.94 -5.88 -8.71
CA PHE A 154 -24.16 -5.38 -7.36
C PHE A 154 -24.84 -4.02 -7.47
N THR A 155 -25.99 -3.87 -6.84
CA THR A 155 -26.74 -2.61 -6.78
C THR A 155 -26.87 -2.21 -5.32
N LEU A 156 -26.35 -1.04 -4.99
CA LEU A 156 -26.38 -0.49 -3.64
C LEU A 156 -27.22 0.78 -3.66
N ARG A 157 -28.09 0.92 -2.65
CA ARG A 157 -28.80 2.16 -2.36
C ARG A 157 -28.29 2.70 -1.04
N ILE A 158 -27.68 3.88 -1.06
CA ILE A 158 -27.05 4.52 0.11
C ILE A 158 -28.01 5.48 0.81
N ALA A 159 -28.93 6.07 0.04
CA ALA A 159 -30.01 6.92 0.53
C ALA A 159 -31.18 6.84 -0.47
N GLU A 160 -32.33 7.43 -0.12
CA GLU A 160 -33.46 7.56 -1.05
C GLU A 160 -33.05 8.34 -2.32
N GLY A 161 -33.30 7.74 -3.49
CA GLY A 161 -32.85 8.27 -4.77
C GLY A 161 -31.35 8.10 -5.07
N ASP A 162 -30.56 7.63 -4.10
CA ASP A 162 -29.12 7.42 -4.27
C ASP A 162 -28.77 5.93 -4.42
N GLN A 163 -29.07 5.40 -5.60
CA GLN A 163 -28.75 4.03 -6.02
C GLN A 163 -27.76 4.03 -7.18
N ASP A 164 -26.88 3.03 -7.23
CA ASP A 164 -26.02 2.74 -8.38
C ASP A 164 -25.72 1.25 -8.50
N SER A 165 -25.28 0.82 -9.68
CA SER A 165 -24.94 -0.57 -9.97
C SER A 165 -23.53 -0.72 -10.54
N VAL A 166 -22.83 -1.78 -10.15
CA VAL A 166 -21.52 -2.14 -10.69
C VAL A 166 -21.46 -3.63 -11.01
N THR A 167 -20.75 -4.00 -12.06
CA THR A 167 -20.65 -5.38 -12.55
C THR A 167 -19.24 -5.93 -12.43
N ALA A 168 -19.11 -7.21 -12.11
CA ALA A 168 -17.86 -7.96 -12.11
C ALA A 168 -17.98 -9.26 -12.90
N GLN A 169 -16.96 -9.54 -13.72
CA GLN A 169 -16.75 -10.88 -14.29
C GLN A 169 -15.90 -11.69 -13.33
N VAL A 170 -16.45 -12.83 -12.89
CA VAL A 170 -15.87 -13.72 -11.89
C VAL A 170 -15.57 -15.07 -12.55
N PRO A 171 -14.29 -15.47 -12.66
CA PRO A 171 -13.93 -16.78 -13.18
C PRO A 171 -14.27 -17.87 -12.16
N ILE A 172 -15.19 -18.76 -12.52
CA ILE A 172 -15.60 -19.92 -11.71
C ILE A 172 -15.00 -21.20 -12.31
N ARG A 173 -14.28 -21.94 -11.46
CA ARG A 173 -13.55 -23.16 -11.82
C ARG A 173 -14.25 -24.45 -11.38
#